data_AF-A0A5A5RQF5-F1
#
_entry.id   AF-A0A5A5RQF5-F1
#
_cell.length_a   1.000
_cell.length_b   1.000
_cell.length_c   1.000
_cell.angle_alpha   90.00
_cell.angle_beta   90.00
_cell.angle_gamma   90.00
#
_symmetry.space_group_name_H-M   'P 1'
#
loop_
_entity.id
_entity.type
_entity.pdbx_description
1 polymer ?
#
loop_
_entity_poly.entity_id
_entity_poly.type
_entity_poly.pdbx_seq_one_letter_code
_entity_poly.pdbx_strand_id
1 'polypeptide(L)' 'MAAVTSTVVKESAEELTQRIKEATTAREKDKLQVLYWLKQEKAPALEVIAKSLGHHRNTVQTWLCKYLEEGNEKSFIK' A
#
# COMPACT_ATOMS: atom_id res chain seq x y z
N MET A 1 9.95 -12.52 -15.71
CA MET A 1 8.82 -11.83 -15.05
C MET A 1 8.65 -12.48 -13.68
N ALA A 2 8.73 -11.85 -12.51
CA ALA A 2 8.70 -10.45 -12.13
C ALA A 2 9.77 -10.21 -11.03
N ALA A 3 10.77 -9.38 -11.33
CA ALA A 3 11.67 -8.81 -10.34
C ALA A 3 11.15 -7.42 -9.93
N VAL A 4 9.88 -7.36 -9.51
CA VAL A 4 9.15 -6.10 -9.25
C VAL A 4 8.48 -6.21 -7.89
N THR A 5 9.26 -6.49 -6.86
CA THR A 5 8.79 -6.38 -5.46
C THR A 5 9.57 -5.32 -4.68
N SER A 6 10.78 -4.94 -5.13
CA SER A 6 11.63 -3.98 -4.40
C SER A 6 11.64 -2.55 -4.98
N THR A 7 11.17 -2.35 -6.22
CA THR A 7 11.31 -1.06 -6.94
C THR A 7 10.03 -0.21 -7.00
N VAL A 8 8.93 -0.68 -6.43
CA VAL A 8 7.59 -0.12 -6.69
C VAL A 8 7.26 1.05 -5.79
N VAL A 9 7.59 0.97 -4.51
CA VAL A 9 7.28 2.03 -3.55
C VAL A 9 8.41 3.06 -3.58
N LYS A 10 8.32 4.00 -4.54
CA LYS A 10 9.26 5.13 -4.68
C LYS A 10 9.34 5.98 -3.40
N GLU A 11 8.24 6.04 -2.67
CA GLU A 11 8.10 6.89 -1.49
C GLU A 11 8.70 6.25 -0.26
N SER A 12 9.52 6.99 0.48
CA SER A 12 10.14 6.48 1.71
C SER A 12 9.08 6.10 2.75
N ALA A 13 9.46 5.21 3.68
CA ALA A 13 8.56 4.84 4.78
C ALA A 13 8.11 6.08 5.59
N GLU A 14 8.94 7.12 5.61
CA GLU A 14 8.67 8.42 6.22
C GLU A 14 7.55 9.18 5.49
N GLU A 15 7.58 9.25 4.15
CA GLU A 15 6.53 9.88 3.34
C GLU A 15 5.20 9.16 3.50
N LEU A 16 5.21 7.82 3.46
CA LEU A 16 4.04 6.99 3.73
C LEU A 16 3.47 7.26 5.13
N THR A 17 4.33 7.39 6.14
CA THR A 17 3.89 7.66 7.52
C THR A 17 3.30 9.06 7.65
N GLN A 18 3.89 10.07 7.02
CA GLN A 18 3.33 11.43 7.00
C GLN A 18 1.96 11.43 6.34
N ARG A 19 1.81 10.74 5.20
CA ARG A 19 0.54 10.66 4.50
C ARG A 19 -0.52 9.86 5.23
N ILE A 20 -0.15 8.82 5.98
CA ILE A 20 -1.08 8.12 6.89
C ILE A 20 -1.63 9.08 7.95
N LYS A 21 -0.81 10.02 8.43
CA LYS A 21 -1.23 11.04 9.38
C LYS A 21 -2.10 12.12 8.74
N GLU A 22 -1.81 12.50 7.48
CA GLU A 22 -2.60 13.47 6.72
C GLU A 22 -3.91 12.89 6.17
N ALA A 23 -3.96 11.58 5.94
CA ALA A 23 -5.14 10.87 5.45
C ALA A 23 -6.31 11.10 6.42
N THR A 24 -7.40 11.62 5.88
CA THR A 24 -8.58 11.97 6.68
C THR A 24 -9.59 10.81 6.70
N THR A 25 -9.62 10.00 5.65
CA THR A 25 -10.56 8.88 5.53
C THR A 25 -9.93 7.57 5.97
N ALA A 26 -10.70 6.73 6.69
CA ALA A 26 -10.27 5.39 7.11
C ALA A 26 -9.79 4.52 5.92
N ARG A 27 -10.46 4.63 4.76
CA ARG A 27 -10.09 3.91 3.54
C ARG A 27 -8.70 4.29 3.02
N GLU A 28 -8.33 5.56 3.14
CA GLU A 28 -7.03 6.08 2.71
C GLU A 28 -5.93 5.59 3.67
N LYS A 29 -6.22 5.61 4.98
CA LYS A 29 -5.33 5.05 5.99
C LYS A 29 -5.08 3.57 5.77
N ASP A 30 -6.11 2.76 5.54
CA ASP A 30 -5.97 1.32 5.29
C ASP A 30 -5.07 1.05 4.08
N LYS A 31 -5.32 1.76 2.98
CA LYS A 31 -4.57 1.70 1.74
C LYS A 31 -3.08 2.04 1.94
N LEU A 32 -2.78 3.14 2.62
CA LEU A 32 -1.41 3.56 2.90
C LEU A 32 -0.73 2.62 3.92
N GLN A 33 -1.48 2.07 4.87
CA GLN A 33 -0.97 1.11 5.84
C GLN A 33 -0.55 -0.20 5.17
N VAL A 34 -1.24 -0.65 4.11
CA VAL A 34 -0.77 -1.76 3.26
C VAL A 34 0.59 -1.44 2.66
N LEU A 35 0.75 -0.26 2.04
CA LEU A 35 2.01 0.15 1.40
C LEU A 35 3.15 0.25 2.43
N TYR A 36 2.85 0.78 3.61
CA TYR A 36 3.81 0.84 4.73
C TYR A 36 4.28 -0.55 5.17
N TRP A 37 3.36 -1.51 5.32
CA TRP A 37 3.71 -2.88 5.70
C TRP A 37 4.50 -3.60 4.60
N LEU A 38 4.19 -3.34 3.32
CA LEU A 38 4.94 -3.87 2.18
C LEU A 38 6.35 -3.28 2.06
N LYS A 39 6.56 -2.06 2.52
CA LYS A 39 7.88 -1.41 2.52
C LYS A 39 8.80 -1.98 3.60
N GLN A 40 8.28 -2.67 4.62
CA GLN A 40 9.14 -3.30 5.62
C GLN A 40 9.92 -4.48 5.04
N GLU A 41 11.19 -4.63 5.42
CA GLU A 41 12.05 -5.76 5.02
C GLU A 41 11.44 -7.13 5.40
N LYS A 42 10.57 -7.18 6.41
CA LYS A 42 9.80 -8.36 6.83
C LYS A 42 8.32 -8.18 6.55
N ALA A 43 7.96 -7.75 5.33
CA ALA A 43 6.57 -7.59 4.94
C ALA A 43 5.82 -8.93 5.12
N PRO A 44 4.80 -8.99 6.00
CA PRO A 44 3.95 -10.17 6.07
C PRO A 44 3.16 -10.31 4.77
N ALA A 45 2.71 -11.52 4.47
CA ALA A 45 2.00 -11.79 3.22
C ALA A 45 0.78 -10.85 3.08
N LEU A 46 0.50 -10.42 1.85
CA LEU A 46 -0.57 -9.46 1.54
C LEU A 46 -1.93 -9.86 2.13
N GLU A 47 -2.19 -11.16 2.19
CA GLU A 47 -3.33 -11.79 2.84
C GLU A 47 -3.40 -11.56 4.36
N VAL A 48 -2.27 -11.59 5.06
CA VAL A 48 -2.20 -11.32 6.51
C VAL A 48 -2.48 -9.84 6.78
N ILE A 49 -1.93 -8.96 5.93
CA ILE A 49 -2.19 -7.51 5.99
C ILE A 49 -3.68 -7.24 5.74
N ALA A 50 -4.22 -7.80 4.66
CA ALA A 50 -5.63 -7.65 4.30
C ALA A 50 -6.54 -8.15 5.43
N LYS A 51 -6.25 -9.33 5.98
CA LYS A 51 -6.99 -9.92 7.11
C LYS A 51 -6.92 -9.06 8.37
N SER A 52 -5.76 -8.47 8.66
CA SER A 52 -5.57 -7.56 9.80
C SER A 52 -6.37 -6.26 9.64
N LEU A 53 -6.52 -5.78 8.41
CA LEU A 53 -7.30 -4.59 8.08
C LEU A 53 -8.80 -4.88 7.85
N GLY A 54 -9.22 -6.15 7.90
CA GLY A 54 -10.60 -6.55 7.59
C GLY A 54 -10.97 -6.45 6.11
N HIS A 55 -9.99 -6.33 5.22
CA HIS A 55 -10.18 -6.27 3.76
C HIS A 55 -9.87 -7.61 3.09
N HIS A 56 -10.41 -7.80 1.88
CA HIS A 56 -10.11 -8.98 1.08
C HIS A 56 -8.74 -8.84 0.38
N ARG A 57 -7.99 -9.94 0.25
CA ARG A 57 -6.71 -9.96 -0.47
C ARG A 57 -6.81 -9.37 -1.88
N ASN A 58 -7.87 -9.71 -2.61
CA ASN A 58 -8.11 -9.17 -3.95
C ASN A 58 -8.25 -7.65 -3.94
N THR A 59 -8.91 -7.08 -2.93
CA THR A 59 -9.07 -5.62 -2.81
C THR A 59 -7.71 -4.95 -2.66
N VAL A 60 -6.86 -5.50 -1.78
CA VAL A 60 -5.50 -5.00 -1.57
C VAL A 60 -4.64 -5.19 -2.83
N GLN A 61 -4.76 -6.32 -3.51
CA GLN A 61 -4.07 -6.58 -4.77
C GLN A 61 -4.51 -5.61 -5.88
N THR A 62 -5.81 -5.33 -6.01
CA THR A 62 -6.33 -4.34 -6.97
C THR A 62 -5.80 -2.94 -6.66
N TRP A 63 -5.69 -2.58 -5.39
CA TRP A 63 -5.07 -1.32 -4.99
C TRP A 63 -3.61 -1.24 -5.45
N LEU A 64 -2.82 -2.30 -5.23
CA LEU A 64 -1.44 -2.39 -5.71
C LEU A 64 -1.32 -2.36 -7.23
N CYS A 65 -2.19 -3.06 -7.96
CA CYS A 65 -2.24 -3.00 -9.42
C CYS A 65 -2.51 -1.58 -9.90
N LYS A 66 -3.49 -0.87 -9.32
CA LYS A 66 -3.74 0.54 -9.65
C LYS A 66 -2.54 1.44 -9.35
N TYR A 67 -1.91 1.26 -8.19
CA TYR A 67 -0.70 1.98 -7.82
C TYR A 67 0.44 1.76 -8.83
N LEU A 68 0.61 0.52 -9.29
CA LEU A 68 1.61 0.14 -10.29
C LEU A 68 1.30 0.71 -11.68
N GLU A 69 0.04 0.65 -12.10
CA GLU A 69 -0.42 1.14 -13.40
C GLU A 69 -0.34 2.66 -13.49
N GLU A 70 -0.72 3.37 -12.43
CA GLU A 70 -0.75 4.83 -12.40
C GLU A 70 0.60 5.44 -12.00
N GLY A 71 1.51 4.63 -11.44
CA GLY A 71 2.87 5.02 -11.03
C GLY A 71 2.91 6.16 -10.00
N ASN A 72 1.77 6.49 -9.40
CA ASN A 72 1.63 7.59 -8.46
C ASN A 72 0.62 7.24 -7.36
N GLU A 73 0.94 7.62 -6.13
CA GLU A 73 0.06 7.43 -4.98
C GLU A 73 -1.16 8.37 -5.02
N LYS A 74 -1.06 9.53 -5.70
CA LYS A 74 -2.13 10.54 -5.73
C LYS A 74 -3.45 10.01 -6.30
N SER A 75 -3.40 9.05 -7.22
CA SER A 75 -4.59 8.39 -7.76
C SER A 75 -5.06 7.20 -6.90
N PHE A 76 -4.14 6.62 -6.11
CA PHE A 76 -4.44 5.57 -5.16
C PHE A 76 -5.33 6.05 -3.99
N ILE A 77 -5.18 7.31 -3.58
CA ILE A 77 -5.94 7.93 -2.48
C ILE A 77 -7.24 8.62 -2.95
N LYS A 78 -7.38 8.87 -4.27
CA LYS A 78 -8.51 9.61 -4.87
C LYS A 78 -9.80 8.79 -5.00
#